data_AF-A0A822H0N9-F1
#
_entry.id   AF-A0A822H0N9-F1
#
_cell.length_a   1.000
_cell.length_b   1.000
_cell.length_c   1.000
_cell.angle_alpha   90.00
_cell.angle_beta   90.00
_cell.angle_gamma   90.00
#
_symmetry.space_group_name_H-M   'P 1'
#
loop_
_entity.id
_entity.type
_entity.pdbx_description
1 polymer ?
#
loop_
_entity_poly.entity_id
_entity_poly.type
_entity_poly.pdbx_seq_one_letter_code
_entity_poly.pdbx_strand_id
1 'polypeptide(L)'
;SYRNGKGYNRSFYEALRPLISTAILFISSTWWALASPHMVLQKQPRIFLMAVGTTFSNIACRLIVAQMTSTRSDGINTLLYMFVPIQLMSVYGVFMEKTEFFVLFLYTAIVILAHLHYGCCVVSFIIYIYIYLWEEL
;
A
#
# COMPACT_ATOMS: atom_id res chain seq x y z
N SER A 1 -2.39 32.37 -10.88
CA SER A 1 -1.32 31.35 -11.02
C SER A 1 -0.55 31.41 -12.36
N TYR A 2 -0.99 32.17 -13.36
CA TYR A 2 -0.38 32.20 -14.71
C TYR A 2 0.76 33.22 -14.92
N ARG A 3 1.26 33.90 -13.87
CA ARG A 3 2.18 35.06 -13.99
C ARG A 3 3.67 34.74 -13.82
N ASN A 4 4.02 33.51 -13.48
CA ASN A 4 5.42 33.10 -13.35
C ASN A 4 5.63 31.87 -14.24
N GLY A 5 6.34 32.02 -15.37
CA GLY A 5 6.64 30.98 -16.35
C GLY A 5 7.52 29.84 -15.85
N LYS A 6 7.32 29.38 -14.62
CA LYS A 6 7.77 28.08 -14.15
C LYS A 6 6.54 27.19 -14.23
N GLY A 7 6.38 26.50 -15.36
CA GLY A 7 5.49 25.35 -15.41
C GLY A 7 5.86 24.48 -14.22
N TYR A 8 4.93 24.28 -13.29
CA TYR A 8 5.12 23.39 -12.16
C TYR A 8 5.15 21.97 -12.73
N ASN A 9 6.25 21.62 -13.37
CA ASN A 9 6.62 20.26 -13.65
C ASN A 9 6.87 19.66 -12.28
N ARG A 10 5.82 19.12 -11.66
CA ARG A 10 5.97 18.05 -10.67
C ARG A 10 7.01 17.13 -11.28
N SER A 11 8.14 16.98 -10.60
CA SER A 11 9.21 16.15 -11.13
C SER A 11 8.59 14.82 -11.53
N PHE A 12 8.88 14.30 -12.73
CA PHE A 12 8.37 12.98 -13.14
C PHE A 12 8.58 11.94 -12.03
N TYR A 13 9.64 12.12 -11.24
CA TYR A 13 9.92 11.36 -10.03
C TYR A 13 8.84 11.45 -8.94
N GLU A 14 8.27 12.62 -8.65
CA GLU A 14 7.16 12.78 -7.70
C GLU A 14 5.89 12.10 -8.19
N ALA A 15 5.62 12.14 -9.50
CA ALA A 15 4.47 11.47 -10.11
C ALA A 15 4.64 9.93 -10.14
N LEU A 16 5.88 9.45 -10.32
CA LEU A 16 6.21 8.02 -10.36
C LEU A 16 6.43 7.40 -8.98
N ARG A 17 6.62 8.20 -7.92
CA ARG A 17 6.81 7.72 -6.53
C ARG A 17 5.82 6.64 -6.08
N PRO A 18 4.49 6.75 -6.31
CA PRO A 18 3.55 5.69 -5.99
C PRO A 18 3.66 4.44 -6.89
N LEU A 19 4.13 4.58 -8.14
CA LEU A 19 4.44 3.44 -9.02
C LEU A 19 5.71 2.71 -8.54
N ILE A 20 6.71 3.45 -8.07
CA ILE A 20 7.93 2.89 -7.47
C ILE A 20 7.55 2.08 -6.21
N SER A 21 6.64 2.61 -5.40
CA SER A 21 6.11 1.96 -4.20
C SER A 21 5.45 0.61 -4.49
N THR A 22 4.57 0.54 -5.51
CA THR A 22 3.96 -0.75 -5.93
C THR A 22 4.98 -1.71 -6.55
N ALA A 23 5.94 -1.21 -7.34
CA ALA A 23 6.99 -2.03 -7.93
C ALA A 23 7.89 -2.67 -6.86
N ILE A 24 8.30 -1.89 -5.84
CA ILE A 24 9.08 -2.39 -4.70
C ILE A 24 8.31 -3.49 -3.96
N LEU A 25 7.01 -3.31 -3.77
CA LEU A 25 6.17 -4.31 -3.11
C LEU A 25 6.16 -5.63 -3.88
N PHE A 26 5.93 -5.58 -5.19
CA PHE A 26 5.96 -6.78 -6.03
C PHE A 26 7.33 -7.45 -5.99
N ILE A 27 8.41 -6.73 -6.25
CA ILE A 27 9.78 -7.27 -6.26
C ILE A 27 10.12 -7.89 -4.89
N SER A 28 9.85 -7.18 -3.80
CA SER A 28 10.08 -7.66 -2.44
C SER A 28 9.27 -8.91 -2.12
N SER A 29 7.99 -8.94 -2.51
CA SER A 29 7.13 -10.10 -2.28
C SER A 29 7.58 -11.32 -3.08
N THR A 30 8.02 -11.14 -4.33
CA THR A 30 8.56 -12.22 -5.16
C THR A 30 9.89 -12.71 -4.59
N TRP A 31 10.76 -11.80 -4.15
CA TRP A 31 12.00 -12.14 -3.49
C TRP A 31 11.76 -12.97 -2.23
N TRP A 32 10.85 -12.50 -1.36
CA TRP A 32 10.49 -13.19 -0.14
C TRP A 32 9.87 -14.57 -0.40
N ALA A 33 9.01 -14.69 -1.41
CA ALA A 33 8.44 -15.98 -1.83
C ALA A 33 9.50 -17.01 -2.27
N LEU A 34 10.58 -16.55 -2.92
CA LEU A 34 11.65 -17.43 -3.43
C LEU A 34 12.74 -17.70 -2.39
N ALA A 35 13.09 -16.71 -1.57
CA ALA A 35 14.21 -16.77 -0.64
C ALA A 35 13.82 -17.21 0.78
N SER A 36 12.53 -17.33 1.09
CA SER A 36 12.08 -17.68 2.45
C SER A 36 12.48 -19.12 2.83
N PRO A 37 13.19 -19.33 3.94
CA PRO A 37 13.67 -20.66 4.37
C PRO A 37 12.53 -21.62 4.71
N HIS A 38 11.40 -21.10 5.18
CA HIS A 38 10.24 -21.91 5.60
C HIS A 38 9.20 -22.13 4.49
N MET A 39 9.50 -21.67 3.26
CA MET A 39 8.62 -21.82 2.08
C MET A 39 7.17 -21.39 2.37
N VAL A 40 7.00 -20.19 2.93
CA VAL A 40 5.69 -19.69 3.41
C VAL A 40 4.62 -19.68 2.31
N LEU A 41 5.04 -19.43 1.06
CA LEU A 41 4.16 -19.50 -0.10
C LEU A 41 3.60 -20.91 -0.34
N GLN A 42 4.38 -21.97 -0.10
CA GLN A 42 3.92 -23.34 -0.30
C GLN A 42 3.02 -23.82 0.84
N LYS A 43 3.33 -23.44 2.09
CA LYS A 43 2.55 -23.84 3.26
C LYS A 43 1.25 -23.07 3.40
N GLN A 44 1.26 -21.75 3.21
CA GLN A 44 0.08 -20.90 3.38
C GLN A 44 -0.05 -19.85 2.26
N PRO A 45 -0.28 -20.28 1.00
CA PRO A 45 -0.39 -19.38 -0.15
C PRO A 45 -1.53 -18.37 -0.01
N ARG A 46 -2.63 -18.76 0.64
CA ARG A 46 -3.84 -17.92 0.77
C ARG A 46 -3.58 -16.65 1.58
N ILE A 47 -2.94 -16.77 2.74
CA ILE A 47 -2.67 -15.64 3.63
C ILE A 47 -1.62 -14.73 2.99
N PHE A 48 -0.58 -15.32 2.39
CA PHE A 48 0.45 -14.59 1.67
C PHE A 48 -0.13 -13.73 0.54
N LEU A 49 -0.94 -14.33 -0.34
CA LEU A 49 -1.56 -13.63 -1.45
C LEU A 49 -2.57 -12.57 -0.98
N MET A 50 -3.34 -12.84 0.09
CA MET A 50 -4.21 -11.83 0.70
C MET A 50 -3.41 -10.64 1.24
N ALA A 51 -2.29 -10.86 1.92
CA ALA A 51 -1.47 -9.78 2.47
C ALA A 51 -0.90 -8.88 1.36
N VAL A 52 -0.30 -9.50 0.35
CA VAL A 52 0.28 -8.81 -0.82
C VAL A 52 -0.81 -8.04 -1.58
N GLY A 53 -1.92 -8.73 -1.90
CA GLY A 53 -3.04 -8.14 -2.63
C GLY A 53 -3.72 -6.99 -1.88
N THR A 54 -3.95 -7.10 -0.58
CA THR A 54 -4.58 -6.04 0.22
C THR A 54 -3.67 -4.82 0.33
N THR A 55 -2.36 -5.03 0.50
CA THR A 55 -1.38 -3.93 0.54
C THR A 55 -1.30 -3.22 -0.82
N PHE A 56 -1.30 -3.98 -1.92
CA PHE A 56 -1.37 -3.44 -3.28
C PHE A 56 -2.63 -2.61 -3.51
N SER A 57 -3.82 -3.13 -3.15
CA SER A 57 -5.10 -2.41 -3.27
C SER A 57 -5.12 -1.11 -2.46
N ASN A 58 -4.51 -1.07 -1.28
CA ASN A 58 -4.39 0.15 -0.48
C ASN A 58 -3.55 1.23 -1.20
N ILE A 59 -2.41 0.84 -1.77
CA ILE A 59 -1.55 1.75 -2.53
C ILE A 59 -2.25 2.22 -3.81
N ALA A 60 -2.90 1.30 -4.54
CA ALA A 60 -3.63 1.62 -5.78
C ALA A 60 -4.80 2.58 -5.54
N CYS A 61 -5.59 2.37 -4.48
CA CYS A 61 -6.70 3.27 -4.13
C CYS A 61 -6.19 4.69 -3.81
N ARG A 62 -5.15 4.80 -2.99
CA ARG A 62 -4.49 6.09 -2.68
C ARG A 62 -3.95 6.77 -3.94
N LEU A 63 -3.40 6.00 -4.86
CA LEU A 63 -2.92 6.50 -6.14
C LEU A 63 -4.06 7.10 -6.97
N ILE A 64 -5.16 6.37 -7.16
CA ILE A 64 -6.31 6.84 -7.94
C ILE A 64 -6.88 8.13 -7.34
N VAL A 65 -7.08 8.18 -6.02
CA VAL A 65 -7.59 9.38 -5.34
C VAL A 65 -6.64 10.58 -5.49
N ALA A 66 -5.33 10.37 -5.40
CA ALA A 66 -4.35 11.43 -5.60
C ALA A 66 -4.34 11.95 -7.05
N GLN A 67 -4.54 11.07 -8.04
CA GLN A 67 -4.69 11.49 -9.44
C GLN A 67 -5.96 12.31 -9.66
N MET A 68 -7.10 11.89 -9.09
CA MET A 68 -8.39 12.58 -9.24
C MET A 68 -8.43 13.96 -8.56
N THR A 69 -7.80 14.09 -7.40
CA THR A 69 -7.85 15.32 -6.60
C THR A 69 -6.72 16.30 -6.92
N SER A 70 -5.79 15.94 -7.82
CA SER A 70 -4.54 16.67 -8.06
C SER A 70 -3.73 16.95 -6.78
N THR A 71 -4.00 16.24 -5.66
CA THR A 71 -3.30 16.42 -4.38
C THR A 71 -2.01 15.61 -4.35
N ARG A 72 -1.03 16.03 -3.53
CA ARG A 72 0.22 15.28 -3.34
C ARG A 72 -0.13 13.95 -2.65
N SER A 73 0.07 12.84 -3.34
CA SER A 73 0.05 11.54 -2.67
C SER A 73 1.29 11.44 -1.79
N ASP A 74 1.13 11.20 -0.49
CA ASP A 74 2.22 10.70 0.35
C ASP A 74 2.59 9.31 -0.16
N GLY A 75 3.47 9.29 -1.17
CA GLY A 75 3.80 8.11 -1.98
C GLY A 75 4.58 7.02 -1.23
N ILE A 76 5.08 7.31 -0.03
CA ILE A 76 5.69 6.31 0.85
C ILE A 76 4.65 5.98 1.91
N ASN A 77 3.89 4.93 1.64
CA ASN A 77 2.86 4.46 2.54
C ASN A 77 3.53 3.94 3.83
N THR A 78 3.10 4.41 5.01
CA THR A 78 3.56 3.93 6.32
C THR A 78 3.53 2.39 6.41
N LEU A 79 2.57 1.77 5.71
CA LEU A 79 2.45 0.32 5.58
C LEU A 79 3.64 -0.36 4.90
N LEU A 80 4.24 0.28 3.89
CA LEU A 80 5.39 -0.27 3.16
C LEU A 80 6.65 -0.24 4.01
N TYR A 81 6.80 0.81 4.83
CA TYR A 81 7.88 0.91 5.82
C TYR A 81 7.81 -0.23 6.85
N MET A 82 6.61 -0.71 7.19
CA MET A 82 6.45 -1.89 8.05
C MET A 82 6.60 -3.21 7.29
N PHE A 83 6.26 -3.25 6.00
CA PHE A 83 6.29 -4.49 5.21
C PHE A 83 7.71 -4.97 4.88
N VAL A 84 8.60 -4.08 4.45
CA VAL A 84 9.96 -4.41 4.01
C VAL A 84 10.84 -5.03 5.11
N PRO A 85 10.90 -4.48 6.35
CA PRO A 85 11.75 -5.06 7.39
C PRO A 85 11.27 -6.44 7.87
N ILE A 86 9.95 -6.68 7.88
CA ILE A 86 9.38 -7.98 8.25
C ILE A 86 9.83 -9.06 7.24
N GLN A 87 9.79 -8.74 5.94
CA GLN A 87 10.25 -9.64 4.88
C GLN A 87 11.76 -9.89 4.97
N LEU A 88 12.56 -8.85 5.20
CA LEU A 88 14.01 -8.99 5.39
C LEU A 88 14.33 -9.91 6.57
N MET A 89 13.71 -9.67 7.74
CA MET A 89 13.92 -10.51 8.93
C MET A 89 13.51 -11.98 8.71
N SER A 90 12.44 -12.22 7.96
CA SER A 90 12.02 -13.56 7.55
C SER A 90 13.04 -14.22 6.63
N VAL A 91 13.55 -13.53 5.61
CA VAL A 91 14.58 -14.07 4.68
C VAL A 91 15.89 -14.39 5.39
N TYR A 92 16.31 -13.57 6.36
CA TYR A 92 17.51 -13.85 7.17
C TYR A 92 17.32 -15.00 8.17
N GLY A 93 16.16 -15.64 8.22
CA GLY A 93 15.91 -16.80 9.07
C GLY A 93 15.90 -16.48 10.57
N VAL A 94 15.63 -15.22 10.94
CA VAL A 94 15.58 -14.78 12.35
C VAL A 94 14.40 -15.42 13.09
N PHE A 95 13.34 -15.79 12.35
CA PHE A 95 12.12 -16.37 12.93
C PHE A 95 12.11 -17.90 12.87
N MET A 96 11.64 -18.51 13.96
CA MET A 96 11.14 -19.88 13.97
C MET A 96 9.88 -19.98 13.10
N GLU A 97 9.67 -21.15 12.48
CA GLU A 97 8.58 -21.39 11.54
C GLU A 97 7.20 -20.91 12.06
N LYS A 98 6.84 -21.26 13.30
CA LYS A 98 5.55 -20.86 13.91
C LYS A 98 5.42 -19.35 14.11
N THR A 99 6.51 -18.68 14.48
CA THR A 99 6.53 -17.24 14.73
C THR A 99 6.39 -16.47 13.44
N GLU A 100 7.02 -16.93 12.36
CA GLU A 100 6.88 -16.32 11.04
C GLU A 100 5.41 -16.32 10.58
N PHE A 101 4.72 -17.46 10.65
CA PHE A 101 3.29 -17.52 10.29
C PHE A 101 2.43 -16.59 11.15
N PHE A 102 2.70 -16.51 12.45
CA PHE A 102 1.96 -15.62 13.35
C PHE A 102 2.18 -14.13 13.03
N VAL A 103 3.42 -13.75 12.73
CA VAL A 103 3.76 -12.37 12.32
C VAL A 103 3.05 -12.02 11.01
N LEU A 104 2.98 -12.94 10.06
CA LEU A 104 2.28 -12.71 8.80
C LEU A 104 0.78 -12.61 8.95
N PHE A 105 0.20 -13.44 9.82
CA PHE A 105 -1.21 -13.35 10.14
C PHE A 105 -1.55 -12.00 10.79
N LEU A 106 -0.77 -11.58 11.80
CA LEU A 106 -0.94 -10.27 12.44
C LEU A 106 -0.75 -9.13 11.44
N TYR A 107 0.28 -9.19 10.60
CA TYR A 107 0.52 -8.19 9.57
C TYR A 107 -0.68 -8.09 8.63
N THR A 108 -1.17 -9.23 8.13
CA THR A 108 -2.34 -9.28 7.24
C THR A 108 -3.57 -8.66 7.91
N ALA A 109 -3.83 -8.99 9.17
CA ALA A 109 -4.95 -8.41 9.92
C ALA A 109 -4.83 -6.88 10.06
N ILE A 110 -3.65 -6.36 10.40
CA ILE A 110 -3.39 -4.91 10.49
C ILE A 110 -3.59 -4.25 9.13
N VAL A 111 -3.09 -4.85 8.04
CA VAL A 111 -3.25 -4.32 6.69
C VAL A 111 -4.71 -4.26 6.27
N ILE A 112 -5.49 -5.30 6.57
CA ILE A 112 -6.93 -5.34 6.28
C ILE A 112 -7.65 -4.23 7.05
N LEU A 113 -7.40 -4.10 8.35
CA LEU A 113 -8.01 -3.05 9.17
C LEU A 113 -7.65 -1.65 8.66
N ALA A 114 -6.38 -1.41 8.31
CA ALA A 114 -5.94 -0.14 7.75
C ALA A 114 -6.58 0.14 6.38
N HIS A 115 -6.73 -0.87 5.52
CA HIS A 115 -7.41 -0.74 4.24
C HIS A 115 -8.90 -0.43 4.41
N LEU A 116 -9.57 -1.13 5.34
CA LEU A 116 -10.98 -0.92 5.64
C LEU A 116 -11.23 0.47 6.23
N HIS A 117 -10.40 0.91 7.19
CA HIS A 117 -10.49 2.24 7.76
C HIS A 117 -10.31 3.33 6.70
N TYR A 118 -9.28 3.21 5.86
CA TYR A 118 -9.07 4.14 4.76
C TYR A 118 -10.25 4.13 3.78
N GLY A 119 -10.76 2.95 3.40
CA GLY A 119 -11.93 2.81 2.54
C GLY A 119 -13.18 3.49 3.12
N CYS A 120 -13.47 3.26 4.40
CA CYS A 120 -14.59 3.92 5.09
C CYS A 120 -14.45 5.44 5.08
N CYS A 121 -13.26 5.98 5.41
CA CYS A 121 -13.02 7.42 5.37
C CYS A 121 -13.24 8.02 3.98
N VAL A 122 -12.77 7.34 2.92
CA VAL A 122 -12.96 7.79 1.53
C VAL A 122 -14.44 7.79 1.14
N VAL A 123 -15.18 6.74 1.49
CA VAL A 123 -16.62 6.66 1.20
C VAL A 123 -17.38 7.77 1.92
N SER A 124 -17.10 8.00 3.20
CA SER A 124 -17.70 9.11 3.97
C SER A 124 -17.40 10.48 3.35
N PHE A 125 -16.17 10.70 2.88
CA PHE A 125 -15.76 11.94 2.23
C PHE A 125 -16.52 12.17 0.90
N ILE A 126 -16.65 11.13 0.07
CA ILE A 126 -17.39 11.22 -1.20
C ILE A 126 -18.88 11.51 -0.96
N ILE A 127 -19.49 10.86 0.03
CA ILE A 127 -20.90 11.10 0.40
C ILE A 127 -21.10 12.56 0.84
N TYR A 128 -20.20 13.09 1.66
CA TYR A 128 -20.27 14.48 2.12
C TYR A 128 -20.22 15.49 0.95
N ILE A 129 -19.32 15.27 -0.01
CA ILE A 129 -19.25 16.09 -1.24
C ILE A 129 -20.55 16.01 -2.03
N TYR A 130 -21.13 14.81 -2.18
CA TYR A 130 -22.34 14.64 -2.98
C TYR A 130 -23.54 15.38 -2.38
N ILE A 131 -23.67 15.38 -1.05
CA ILE A 131 -24.73 16.12 -0.35
C ILE A 131 -24.57 17.63 -0.55
N TYR A 132 -23.35 18.17 -0.40
CA TYR A 132 -23.10 19.60 -0.59
C TYR A 132 -23.37 20.06 -2.03
N LEU A 133 -22.96 19.26 -3.01
CA LEU A 133 -23.23 19.55 -4.43
C LEU A 133 -24.74 19.54 -4.75
N TRP A 134 -25.52 18.71 -4.06
CA TRP A 134 -26.98 18.64 -4.23
C TRP A 134 -27.70 19.85 -3.60
N GLU A 135 -27.13 20.48 -2.57
CA GLU A 135 -27.74 21.64 -1.90
C GLU A 135 -27.53 22.96 -2.68
N GLU A 136 -26.50 23.01 -3.54
CA GLU A 136 -26.18 24.14 -4.42
C GLU A 136 -26.91 24.11 -5.79
N LEU A 137 -27.65 23.03 -6.09
CA LEU A 137 -28.38 22.81 -7.35
C LEU A 137 -29.89 23.00 -7.19
#